data_AF-A0A348WCE3-F1
#
_entry.id   AF-A0A348WCE3-F1
#
_cell.length_a   1.000
_cell.length_b   1.000
_cell.length_c   1.000
_cell.angle_alpha   90.00
_cell.angle_beta   90.00
_cell.angle_gamma   90.00
#
_symmetry.space_group_name_H-M   'P 1'
#
loop_
_entity.id
_entity.type
_entity.pdbx_description
1 polymer ?
#
loop_
_entity_poly.entity_id
_entity_poly.type
_entity_poly.pdbx_seq_one_letter_code
_entity_poly.pdbx_strand_id
1 'polypeptide(L)'
;MSDKPVNLNRVRKDKARAAKKARAEENSLKFGRSKAEISLDQARTSRAAQILDAHRRAPEAKSADKNAGKGDDKSDAPSDEGERDP
;
A
#
# COMPACT_ATOMS: atom_id res chain seq x y z
N MET A 1 -42.54 8.39 21.91
CA MET A 1 -41.32 8.24 22.71
C MET A 1 -40.94 6.76 22.75
N SER A 2 -39.97 6.33 21.93
CA SER A 2 -39.55 4.93 21.89
C SER A 2 -38.10 4.85 22.31
N ASP A 3 -37.83 4.99 23.60
CA ASP A 3 -36.50 4.81 24.15
C ASP A 3 -36.28 3.32 24.43
N LYS A 4 -35.99 2.58 23.36
CA LYS A 4 -35.65 1.16 23.45
C LYS A 4 -34.24 1.06 24.05
N PRO A 5 -34.01 0.25 25.09
CA PRO A 5 -32.70 0.13 25.70
C PRO A 5 -31.66 -0.30 24.65
N VAL A 6 -30.66 0.56 24.42
CA VAL A 6 -29.62 0.31 23.42
C VAL A 6 -28.58 -0.63 24.02
N ASN A 7 -28.32 -1.74 23.32
CA ASN A 7 -27.28 -2.67 23.72
C ASN A 7 -25.89 -2.09 23.40
N LEU A 8 -25.18 -1.64 24.44
CA LEU A 8 -23.84 -1.04 24.34
C LEU A 8 -22.79 -2.00 23.73
N ASN A 9 -22.96 -3.32 23.88
CA ASN A 9 -22.04 -4.29 23.29
C ASN A 9 -22.19 -4.33 21.77
N ARG A 10 -23.40 -4.15 21.23
CA ARG A 10 -23.60 -4.02 19.78
C ARG A 10 -22.89 -2.78 19.26
N VAL A 11 -23.09 -1.64 19.91
CA VAL A 11 -22.46 -0.36 19.54
C VAL A 11 -20.93 -0.44 19.57
N ARG A 12 -20.34 -1.07 20.60
CA ARG A 12 -18.89 -1.28 20.67
C ARG A 12 -18.38 -2.15 19.53
N LYS A 13 -19.08 -3.26 19.23
CA LYS A 13 -18.73 -4.14 18.10
C LYS A 13 -18.86 -3.46 16.75
N ASP A 14 -19.87 -2.60 16.57
CA ASP A 14 -20.06 -1.84 15.34
C ASP A 14 -18.92 -0.82 15.15
N LYS A 15 -18.50 -0.12 16.21
CA LYS A 15 -17.33 0.76 16.19
C LYS A 15 -16.03 0.02 15.84
N ALA A 16 -15.79 -1.14 16.47
CA ALA A 16 -14.61 -1.95 16.19
C ALA A 16 -14.59 -2.45 14.73
N ARG A 17 -15.73 -2.91 14.21
CA ARG A 17 -15.88 -3.31 12.80
C ARG A 17 -15.64 -2.16 11.84
N ALA A 18 -16.15 -0.97 12.14
CA ALA A 18 -15.92 0.22 11.33
C ALA A 18 -14.43 0.61 11.28
N ALA A 19 -13.75 0.60 12.44
CA ALA A 19 -12.31 0.89 12.50
C ALA A 19 -11.48 -0.13 11.70
N LYS A 20 -11.81 -1.42 11.81
CA LYS A 20 -11.15 -2.48 11.04
C LYS A 20 -11.36 -2.31 9.54
N LYS A 21 -12.56 -1.92 9.11
CA LYS A 21 -12.88 -1.67 7.69
C LYS A 21 -12.09 -0.49 7.13
N ALA A 22 -12.02 0.63 7.85
CA ALA A 22 -11.25 1.80 7.42
C ALA A 22 -9.75 1.47 7.23
N ARG A 23 -9.16 0.71 8.17
CA ARG A 23 -7.77 0.24 8.04
C ARG A 23 -7.58 -0.70 6.84
N ALA A 24 -8.55 -1.58 6.58
CA ALA A 24 -8.48 -2.47 5.42
C ALA A 24 -8.57 -1.71 4.09
N GLU A 25 -9.41 -0.68 4.02
CA GLU A 25 -9.50 0.23 2.86
C GLU A 25 -8.18 0.98 2.67
N GLU A 26 -7.61 1.54 3.74
CA GLU A 26 -6.30 2.19 3.70
C GLU A 26 -5.19 1.24 3.23
N ASN A 27 -5.16 0.01 3.74
CA ASN A 27 -4.20 -1.01 3.30
C ASN A 27 -4.45 -1.44 1.85
N SER A 28 -5.70 -1.53 1.40
CA SER A 28 -6.01 -1.83 0.00
C SER A 28 -5.61 -0.69 -0.94
N LEU A 29 -5.66 0.56 -0.49
CA LEU A 29 -5.18 1.69 -1.28
C LEU A 29 -3.65 1.72 -1.32
N LYS A 30 -3.00 1.44 -0.19
CA LYS A 30 -1.52 1.42 -0.08
C LYS A 30 -0.89 0.20 -0.77
N PHE A 31 -1.51 -0.96 -0.64
CA PHE A 31 -0.93 -2.26 -0.97
C PHE A 31 -1.80 -3.13 -1.89
N GLY A 32 -2.91 -2.60 -2.42
CA GLY A 32 -3.85 -3.39 -3.25
C GLY A 32 -3.34 -3.73 -4.65
N ARG A 33 -2.16 -3.24 -5.05
CA ARG A 33 -1.51 -3.69 -6.27
C ARG A 33 -0.75 -4.97 -6.00
N SER A 34 -0.95 -5.98 -6.83
CA SER A 34 -0.17 -7.22 -6.73
C SER A 34 1.31 -6.96 -7.06
N LYS A 35 2.22 -7.76 -6.50
CA LYS A 35 3.66 -7.67 -6.84
C LYS A 35 3.91 -7.80 -8.35
N ALA A 36 3.08 -8.58 -9.04
CA ALA A 36 3.14 -8.77 -10.49
C ALA A 36 2.75 -7.49 -11.25
N GLU A 37 1.72 -6.77 -10.81
CA GLU A 37 1.34 -5.46 -11.39
C GLU A 37 2.43 -4.41 -11.17
N ILE A 38 2.98 -4.35 -9.96
CA ILE A 38 4.06 -3.40 -9.62
C ILE A 38 5.29 -3.65 -10.52
N SER A 39 5.72 -4.91 -10.68
CA SER A 39 6.90 -5.22 -11.50
C SER A 39 6.67 -4.92 -12.98
N LEU A 40 5.46 -5.16 -13.47
CA LEU A 40 5.06 -4.89 -14.83
C LEU A 40 5.04 -3.37 -15.10
N ASP A 41 4.50 -2.57 -14.19
CA ASP A 41 4.53 -1.11 -14.30
C ASP A 41 5.96 -0.55 -14.25
N GLN A 42 6.82 -1.10 -13.38
CA GLN A 42 8.25 -0.75 -13.34
C GLN A 42 8.97 -1.11 -14.65
N ALA A 43 8.67 -2.28 -15.24
CA ALA A 43 9.23 -2.68 -16.52
C ALA A 43 8.77 -1.75 -17.66
N ARG A 44 7.52 -1.30 -17.63
CA ARG A 44 6.98 -0.34 -18.62
C ARG A 44 7.62 1.04 -18.48
N THR A 45 7.73 1.55 -17.26
CA THR A 45 8.31 2.89 -16.99
C THR A 45 9.81 2.92 -17.30
N SER A 46 10.57 1.89 -16.95
CA SER A 46 11.98 1.78 -17.31
C SER A 46 12.19 1.71 -18.83
N ARG A 47 11.37 0.93 -19.55
CA ARG A 47 11.42 0.89 -21.02
C ARG A 47 11.09 2.24 -21.65
N ALA A 48 10.08 2.94 -21.14
CA ALA A 48 9.74 4.28 -21.62
C ALA A 48 10.91 5.26 -21.38
N ALA A 49 11.52 5.23 -20.20
CA ALA A 49 12.68 6.05 -19.88
C ALA A 49 13.87 5.77 -20.82
N GLN A 50 14.16 4.49 -21.10
CA GLN A 50 15.21 4.09 -22.04
C GLN A 50 14.94 4.61 -23.46
N ILE A 51 13.69 4.52 -23.94
CA ILE A 51 13.31 5.04 -25.26
C ILE A 51 13.51 6.56 -25.31
N LEU A 52 13.06 7.28 -24.29
CA LEU A 52 13.24 8.73 -24.22
C LEU A 52 14.71 9.13 -24.16
N ASP A 53 15.51 8.39 -23.41
CA ASP A 53 16.96 8.59 -23.32
C ASP A 53 17.65 8.34 -24.68
N ALA A 54 17.24 7.31 -25.44
CA ALA A 54 17.81 7.02 -26.76
C ALA A 54 17.55 8.14 -27.79
N HIS A 55 16.48 8.92 -27.61
CA HIS A 55 16.15 10.05 -28.47
C HIS A 55 16.69 11.41 -27.95
N ARG A 56 17.43 11.43 -26.84
CA ARG A 56 17.94 12.67 -26.24
C ARG A 56 19.21 13.14 -26.96
N ARG A 57 19.23 14.42 -27.36
CA ARG A 57 20.31 15.05 -28.17
C ARG A 57 21.40 15.75 -27.37
N ALA A 58 21.24 15.95 -26.06
CA ALA A 58 22.24 16.53 -25.17
C ALA A 58 22.52 15.56 -24.00
N PRO A 59 23.78 15.20 -23.72
CA PRO A 59 24.12 14.32 -22.61
C PRO A 59 24.10 15.12 -21.30
N GLU A 60 22.98 15.06 -20.58
CA GLU A 60 23.01 15.33 -19.14
C GLU A 60 23.79 14.17 -18.49
N ALA A 61 24.87 14.50 -17.78
CA ALA A 61 25.70 13.53 -17.07
C ALA A 61 24.79 12.72 -16.12
N LYS A 62 24.53 11.46 -16.49
CA LYS A 62 23.70 10.55 -15.69
C LYS A 62 24.39 10.33 -14.35
N SER A 63 23.93 11.02 -13.30
CA SER A 63 24.26 10.71 -11.92
C SER A 63 23.92 9.24 -11.70
N ALA A 64 24.96 8.43 -11.54
CA ALA A 64 24.86 7.01 -11.34
C ALA A 64 24.30 6.72 -9.95
N ASP A 65 23.01 6.92 -9.74
CA ASP A 65 22.29 6.26 -8.66
C ASP A 65 21.78 4.91 -9.19
N LYS A 66 22.73 4.01 -9.42
CA LYS A 66 22.47 2.57 -9.37
C LYS A 66 22.21 2.24 -7.90
N ASN A 67 21.02 2.52 -7.41
CA ASN A 67 20.57 2.06 -6.10
C ASN A 67 19.38 1.13 -6.35
N ALA A 68 19.65 -0.17 -6.50
CA ALA A 68 19.53 -1.09 -5.37
C ALA A 68 18.18 -0.96 -4.63
N GLY A 69 17.10 -0.91 -5.39
CA GLY A 69 15.75 -1.23 -4.92
C GLY A 69 15.39 -2.69 -5.15
N LYS A 70 16.32 -3.64 -4.93
CA LYS A 70 15.96 -5.02 -4.57
C LYS A 70 15.40 -4.96 -3.13
N GLY A 71 14.35 -4.17 -2.94
CA GLY A 71 13.54 -4.18 -1.75
C GLY A 71 12.49 -5.23 -1.96
N ASP A 72 12.87 -6.49 -1.82
CA ASP A 72 11.96 -7.46 -1.22
C ASP A 72 11.75 -7.02 0.24
N ASP A 73 11.25 -5.80 0.46
CA ASP A 73 10.92 -5.27 1.78
C ASP A 73 9.63 -5.96 2.18
N LYS A 74 9.81 -7.18 2.67
CA LYS A 74 8.87 -7.85 3.55
C LYS A 74 8.84 -7.16 4.94
N SER A 75 9.61 -6.09 5.16
CA SER A 75 9.64 -5.28 6.36
C SER A 75 8.75 -4.06 6.17
N ASP A 76 7.44 -4.27 6.26
CA ASP A 76 6.45 -3.28 6.74
C ASP A 76 5.07 -3.95 6.83
N ALA A 77 5.04 -5.21 7.27
CA ALA A 77 3.85 -5.70 7.91
C ALA A 77 3.84 -5.02 9.29
N PRO A 78 2.95 -4.05 9.59
CA PRO A 78 2.69 -3.73 10.98
C PRO A 78 2.25 -5.05 11.60
N SER A 79 3.07 -5.58 12.51
CA SER A 79 2.67 -6.70 13.33
C SER A 79 1.32 -6.31 13.92
N ASP A 80 0.27 -7.00 13.49
CA ASP A 80 -1.05 -6.93 14.11
C ASP A 80 -0.91 -7.62 15.47
N GLU A 81 -0.14 -7.01 16.36
CA GLU A 81 -0.23 -7.14 17.82
C GLU A 81 -1.50 -6.40 18.27
N GLY A 82 -2.59 -6.49 17.49
CA GLY A 82 -3.91 -6.36 18.03
C GLY A 82 -4.11 -7.62 18.85
N GLU A 83 -4.11 -7.46 20.18
CA GLU A 83 -4.52 -8.47 21.14
C GLU A 83 -5.52 -9.44 20.48
N ARG A 84 -5.09 -10.69 20.27
CA ARG A 84 -6.04 -11.76 20.03
C ARG A 84 -6.92 -11.79 21.26
N ASP A 85 -8.11 -11.20 21.15
CA ASP A 85 -9.19 -11.44 22.10
C ASP A 85 -9.28 -12.96 22.29
N PRO A 86 -9.18 -13.50 23.52
CA PRO A 86 -9.32 -14.93 23.77
C PRO A 86 -10.69 -15.46 23.34
#